data_AF-A0AAV4PJD9-F1
#
_entry.id   AF-A0AAV4PJD9-F1
#
_cell.length_a   1.000
_cell.length_b   1.000
_cell.length_c   1.000
_cell.angle_alpha   90.00
_cell.angle_beta   90.00
_cell.angle_gamma   90.00
#
_symmetry.space_group_name_H-M   'P 1'
#
loop_
_entity.id
_entity.type
_entity.pdbx_description
1 polymer ?
#
loop_
_entity_poly.entity_id
_entity_poly.type
_entity_poly.pdbx_seq_one_letter_code
_entity_poly.pdbx_strand_id
1 'polypeptide(L)'
;MNNMDNRMVDTTAKEVMLIVEESISFVLKYYNLTWNPPYNIEELVRDCKNLYFTPGLGKAIVHHCLVRNALERGQLSGFQVRRWIQMSLPRATAYMKLHFKSYLITPTRDEFYENLYMLSFAGYLCVYAIKNKKYSFPFYVAVEIARAMYTFKRSSNYYWGTCARSRIYNHMHKQIHDESEDDGFETGTEGD
;
A
#
# COMPACT_ATOMS: atom_id res chain seq x y z
N MET A 1 -30.95 -27.62 11.02
CA MET A 1 -29.84 -27.17 10.15
C MET A 1 -30.05 -25.70 9.86
N ASN A 2 -29.36 -24.83 10.61
CA ASN A 2 -29.41 -23.39 10.36
C ASN A 2 -28.59 -23.10 9.10
N ASN A 3 -29.26 -22.65 8.04
CA ASN A 3 -28.61 -21.95 6.95
C ASN A 3 -27.89 -20.75 7.55
N MET A 4 -26.58 -20.89 7.80
CA MET A 4 -25.72 -19.73 8.00
C MET A 4 -25.75 -18.96 6.69
N ASP A 5 -26.61 -17.96 6.68
CA ASP A 5 -26.71 -16.94 5.65
C ASP A 5 -25.32 -16.28 5.56
N ASN A 6 -24.47 -16.83 4.69
CA ASN A 6 -23.07 -16.49 4.52
C ASN A 6 -22.99 -15.16 3.73
N ARG A 7 -23.72 -14.15 4.23
CA ARG A 7 -23.73 -12.80 3.65
C ARG A 7 -22.33 -12.26 3.83
N MET A 8 -21.60 -12.18 2.73
CA MET A 8 -20.31 -11.50 2.70
C MET A 8 -20.50 -10.09 3.27
N VAL A 9 -19.79 -9.80 4.35
CA VAL A 9 -19.81 -8.47 4.94
C VAL A 9 -18.95 -7.58 4.05
N ASP A 10 -19.58 -6.57 3.44
CA ASP A 10 -18.88 -5.56 2.68
C ASP A 10 -18.08 -4.65 3.61
N THR A 11 -16.88 -4.29 3.16
CA THR A 11 -16.02 -3.32 3.83
C THR A 11 -16.57 -1.92 3.56
N THR A 12 -16.64 -1.11 4.59
CA THR A 12 -17.04 0.29 4.46
C THR A 12 -15.90 1.14 3.88
N ALA A 13 -16.23 2.27 3.25
CA ALA A 13 -15.20 3.19 2.76
C ALA A 13 -14.26 3.68 3.89
N LYS A 14 -14.78 3.85 5.12
CA LYS A 14 -13.98 4.25 6.28
C LYS A 14 -12.93 3.20 6.66
N GLU A 15 -13.30 1.93 6.64
CA GLU A 15 -12.36 0.83 6.92
C GLU A 15 -11.26 0.72 5.85
N VAL A 16 -11.58 1.00 4.58
CA VAL A 16 -10.57 1.07 3.51
C VAL A 16 -9.64 2.27 3.69
N MET A 17 -10.18 3.44 4.05
CA MET A 17 -9.36 4.61 4.36
C MET A 17 -8.44 4.34 5.55
N LEU A 18 -8.94 3.67 6.59
CA LEU A 18 -8.18 3.33 7.78
C LEU A 18 -6.98 2.42 7.47
N ILE A 19 -7.18 1.28 6.79
CA ILE A 19 -6.05 0.38 6.45
C ILE A 19 -5.00 1.08 5.58
N VAL A 20 -5.41 1.98 4.68
CA VAL A 20 -4.49 2.75 3.83
C VAL A 20 -3.69 3.75 4.67
N GLU A 21 -4.35 4.50 5.54
CA GLU A 21 -3.72 5.49 6.42
C GLU A 21 -2.71 4.85 7.37
N GLU A 22 -3.09 3.72 7.99
CA GLU A 22 -2.21 2.95 8.87
C GLU A 22 -1.01 2.39 8.09
N SER A 23 -1.23 1.89 6.87
CA SER A 23 -0.17 1.36 6.01
C SER A 23 0.84 2.43 5.59
N ILE A 24 0.37 3.58 5.10
CA ILE A 24 1.25 4.68 4.70
C ILE A 24 1.99 5.24 5.92
N SER A 25 1.30 5.41 7.04
CA SER A 25 1.92 5.89 8.29
C SER A 25 3.01 4.94 8.78
N PHE A 26 2.78 3.62 8.71
CA PHE A 26 3.79 2.62 9.04
C PHE A 26 5.02 2.75 8.12
N VAL A 27 4.82 2.81 6.80
CA VAL A 27 5.90 2.93 5.82
C VAL A 27 6.71 4.21 6.07
N LEU A 28 6.04 5.35 6.26
CA LEU A 28 6.75 6.62 6.49
C LEU A 28 7.52 6.62 7.80
N LYS A 29 6.94 6.08 8.87
CA LYS A 29 7.63 5.89 10.16
C LYS A 29 8.86 4.99 10.01
N TYR A 30 8.76 3.90 9.23
CA TYR A 30 9.89 3.01 8.97
C TYR A 30 11.08 3.75 8.33
N TYR A 31 10.81 4.72 7.45
CA TYR A 31 11.85 5.56 6.84
C TYR A 31 12.17 6.86 7.61
N ASN A 32 11.70 7.01 8.86
CA ASN A 32 11.85 8.23 9.66
C ASN A 32 11.33 9.51 8.97
N LEU A 33 10.24 9.38 8.21
CA LEU A 33 9.58 10.47 7.50
C LEU A 33 8.28 10.86 8.18
N THR A 34 8.00 12.15 8.24
CA THR A 34 6.75 12.71 8.77
C THR A 34 5.84 13.16 7.64
N TRP A 35 4.53 13.05 7.85
CA TRP A 35 3.51 13.56 6.94
C TRP A 35 2.27 14.00 7.72
N ASN A 36 1.39 14.74 7.03
CA ASN A 36 0.08 15.09 7.54
C ASN A 36 -0.95 14.20 6.84
N PRO A 37 -1.52 13.19 7.53
CA PRO A 37 -2.48 12.29 6.92
C PRO A 37 -3.77 13.03 6.50
N PRO A 38 -4.43 12.61 5.40
CA PRO A 38 -5.73 13.16 5.01
C PRO A 38 -6.82 13.03 6.07
N TYR A 39 -6.76 11.96 6.86
CA TYR A 39 -7.77 11.62 7.84
C TYR A 39 -7.16 11.49 9.24
N ASN A 40 -7.95 11.81 10.26
CA ASN A 40 -7.59 11.54 11.64
C ASN A 40 -7.74 10.02 11.91
N ILE A 41 -6.64 9.34 12.21
CA ILE A 41 -6.63 7.89 12.42
C ILE A 41 -7.47 7.51 13.64
N GLU A 42 -7.39 8.27 14.73
CA GLU A 42 -8.17 7.99 15.95
C GLU A 42 -9.68 8.07 15.71
N GLU A 43 -10.12 9.01 14.88
CA GLU A 43 -11.51 9.16 14.46
C GLU A 43 -11.96 7.99 13.59
N LEU A 44 -11.14 7.61 12.60
CA LEU A 44 -11.42 6.46 11.75
C LEU A 44 -11.52 5.16 12.56
N VAL A 45 -10.63 4.95 13.54
CA VAL A 45 -10.66 3.76 14.42
C VAL A 45 -11.96 3.68 15.21
N ARG A 46 -12.47 4.81 15.73
CA ARG A 46 -13.76 4.82 16.46
C ARG A 46 -14.95 4.45 15.57
N ASP A 47 -14.90 4.81 14.29
CA ASP A 47 -15.99 4.61 13.34
C ASP A 47 -15.94 3.26 12.62
N CYS A 48 -14.84 2.53 12.72
CA CYS A 48 -14.64 1.26 12.03
C CYS A 48 -14.97 0.06 12.93
N LYS A 49 -15.68 -0.93 12.38
CA LYS A 49 -15.95 -2.18 13.09
C LYS A 49 -14.78 -3.15 12.98
N ASN A 50 -14.09 -3.13 11.85
CA ASN A 50 -12.96 -4.00 11.58
C ASN A 50 -11.67 -3.18 11.49
N LEU A 51 -10.61 -3.69 12.13
CA LEU A 51 -9.25 -3.15 12.04
C LEU A 51 -8.40 -4.17 11.30
N TYR A 52 -8.11 -3.88 10.03
CA TYR A 52 -7.39 -4.81 9.16
C TYR A 52 -5.89 -4.64 9.22
N PHE A 53 -5.38 -3.48 9.62
CA PHE A 53 -3.93 -3.30 9.71
C PHE A 53 -3.33 -4.17 10.81
N THR A 54 -2.15 -4.73 10.55
CA THR A 54 -1.36 -5.45 11.55
C THR A 54 0.12 -5.09 11.39
N PRO A 55 0.94 -5.20 12.46
CA PRO A 55 2.39 -4.99 12.31
C PRO A 55 3.03 -5.92 11.27
N GLY A 56 2.51 -7.15 11.11
CA GLY A 56 2.96 -8.07 10.06
C GLY A 56 2.63 -7.58 8.66
N LEU A 57 1.46 -6.95 8.45
CA LEU A 57 1.16 -6.25 7.21
C LEU A 57 2.17 -5.13 6.96
N GLY A 58 2.43 -4.29 7.97
CA GLY A 58 3.43 -3.22 7.91
C GLY A 58 4.81 -3.73 7.48
N LYS A 59 5.33 -4.78 8.12
CA LYS A 59 6.61 -5.40 7.77
C LYS A 59 6.65 -5.90 6.33
N ALA A 60 5.59 -6.56 5.87
CA ALA A 60 5.53 -7.09 4.52
C ALA A 60 5.61 -5.96 3.47
N ILE A 61 4.87 -4.85 3.69
CA ILE A 61 4.78 -3.77 2.69
C ILE A 61 6.06 -2.93 2.57
N VAL A 62 6.92 -2.92 3.60
CA VAL A 62 8.25 -2.26 3.56
C VAL A 62 9.37 -3.19 3.11
N HIS A 63 9.13 -4.51 3.07
CA HIS A 63 10.15 -5.48 2.69
C HIS A 63 10.63 -5.24 1.25
N HIS A 64 11.95 -5.22 1.06
CA HIS A 64 12.59 -4.77 -0.18
C HIS A 64 12.18 -5.58 -1.42
N CYS A 65 12.06 -6.91 -1.30
CA CYS A 65 11.57 -7.76 -2.40
C CYS A 65 10.15 -7.39 -2.83
N LEU A 66 9.26 -7.09 -1.89
CA LEU A 66 7.89 -6.69 -2.20
C LEU A 66 7.85 -5.32 -2.86
N VAL A 67 8.64 -4.36 -2.36
CA VAL A 67 8.77 -3.01 -2.93
C VAL A 67 9.27 -3.08 -4.38
N ARG A 68 10.30 -3.89 -4.65
CA ARG A 68 10.82 -4.11 -6.01
C ARG A 68 9.74 -4.67 -6.94
N ASN A 69 9.07 -5.74 -6.53
CA ASN A 69 8.00 -6.36 -7.32
C ASN A 69 6.83 -5.39 -7.54
N ALA A 70 6.48 -4.59 -6.54
CA ALA A 70 5.43 -3.58 -6.63
C ALA A 70 5.78 -2.48 -7.65
N LEU A 71 7.06 -2.08 -7.72
CA LEU A 71 7.57 -1.13 -8.71
C LEU A 71 7.58 -1.71 -10.12
N GLU A 72 8.05 -2.94 -10.29
CA GLU A 72 8.02 -3.65 -11.58
C GLU A 72 6.59 -3.75 -12.11
N ARG A 73 5.62 -4.08 -11.25
CA ARG A 73 4.19 -4.07 -11.61
C ARG A 73 3.71 -2.67 -12.02
N GLY A 74 4.18 -1.63 -11.34
CA GLY A 74 3.91 -0.23 -11.71
C GLY A 74 4.46 0.10 -13.10
N GLN A 75 5.67 -0.34 -13.41
CA GLN A 75 6.27 -0.14 -14.74
C GLN A 75 5.52 -0.90 -15.83
N LEU A 76 5.10 -2.15 -15.56
CA LEU A 76 4.28 -2.95 -16.48
C LEU A 76 2.93 -2.31 -16.77
N SER A 77 2.35 -1.56 -15.82
CA SER A 77 1.14 -0.78 -16.06
C SER A 77 1.39 0.55 -16.79
N GLY A 78 2.65 0.84 -17.14
CA GLY A 78 3.09 2.08 -17.79
C GLY A 78 3.32 3.26 -16.82
N PHE A 79 3.28 3.02 -15.50
CA PHE A 79 3.51 4.07 -14.50
C PHE A 79 5.00 4.42 -14.42
N GLN A 80 5.34 5.67 -14.71
CA GLN A 80 6.70 6.19 -14.59
C GLN A 80 6.82 7.13 -13.39
N VAL A 81 7.43 6.66 -12.30
CA VAL A 81 7.57 7.41 -11.04
C VAL A 81 8.29 8.76 -11.24
N ARG A 82 9.41 8.76 -11.98
CA ARG A 82 10.18 9.98 -12.26
C ARG A 82 9.36 11.02 -13.04
N ARG A 83 8.52 10.57 -13.98
CA ARG A 83 7.64 11.45 -14.73
C ARG A 83 6.51 11.99 -13.83
N TRP A 84 5.89 11.12 -13.04
CA TRP A 84 4.79 11.46 -12.14
C TRP A 84 5.16 12.57 -11.15
N ILE A 85 6.35 12.50 -10.52
CA ILE A 85 6.75 13.49 -9.51
C ILE A 85 7.02 14.89 -10.07
N GLN A 86 7.34 14.98 -11.36
CA GLN A 86 7.62 16.22 -12.06
C GLN A 86 6.34 16.93 -12.53
N MET A 87 5.19 16.25 -12.50
CA MET A 87 3.91 16.82 -12.91
C MET A 87 3.38 17.83 -11.89
N SER A 88 2.51 18.74 -12.35
CA SER A 88 1.65 19.48 -11.43
C SER A 88 0.71 18.53 -10.71
N LEU A 89 0.31 18.87 -9.49
CA LEU A 89 -0.52 18.01 -8.65
C LEU A 89 -1.82 17.52 -9.34
N PRO A 90 -2.58 18.37 -10.07
CA PRO A 90 -3.76 17.88 -10.80
C PRO A 90 -3.42 16.85 -11.88
N ARG A 91 -2.31 17.05 -12.61
CA ARG A 91 -1.84 16.11 -13.65
C ARG A 91 -1.33 14.82 -13.03
N ALA A 92 -0.57 14.91 -11.94
CA ALA A 92 -0.09 13.76 -11.18
C ALA A 92 -1.26 12.89 -10.67
N THR A 93 -2.31 13.52 -10.13
CA THR A 93 -3.51 12.82 -9.65
C THR A 93 -4.27 12.13 -10.79
N ALA A 94 -4.47 12.80 -11.93
CA ALA A 94 -5.08 12.18 -13.10
C ALA A 94 -4.23 11.00 -13.63
N TYR A 95 -2.90 11.15 -13.62
CA TYR A 95 -1.96 10.10 -14.01
C TYR A 95 -2.07 8.87 -13.09
N MET A 96 -2.12 9.06 -11.76
CA MET A 96 -2.33 7.93 -10.83
C MET A 96 -3.65 7.21 -11.07
N LYS A 97 -4.75 7.94 -11.26
CA LYS A 97 -6.08 7.35 -11.52
C LYS A 97 -6.06 6.39 -12.71
N LEU A 98 -5.43 6.82 -13.80
CA LEU A 98 -5.32 6.03 -15.03
C LEU A 98 -4.53 4.74 -14.76
N HIS A 99 -3.36 4.86 -14.14
CA HIS A 99 -2.44 3.75 -14.01
C HIS A 99 -2.74 2.82 -12.82
N PHE A 100 -3.41 3.27 -11.75
CA PHE A 100 -3.86 2.39 -10.65
C PHE A 100 -4.95 1.44 -11.13
N LYS A 101 -5.84 1.88 -12.02
CA LYS A 101 -6.80 0.99 -12.67
C LYS A 101 -6.07 -0.08 -13.48
N SER A 102 -5.08 0.31 -14.28
CA SER A 102 -4.24 -0.64 -15.03
C SER A 102 -3.48 -1.59 -14.10
N TYR A 103 -2.92 -1.08 -13.00
CA TYR A 103 -2.18 -1.85 -12.01
C TYR A 103 -2.97 -3.02 -11.45
N LEU A 104 -4.26 -2.80 -11.16
CA LEU A 104 -5.19 -3.82 -10.65
C LEU A 104 -5.53 -4.90 -11.67
N ILE A 105 -5.61 -4.55 -12.95
CA ILE A 105 -5.98 -5.52 -14.00
C ILE A 105 -4.78 -6.18 -14.69
N THR A 106 -3.56 -5.71 -14.42
CA THR A 106 -2.33 -6.33 -14.95
C THR A 106 -2.19 -7.73 -14.33
N PRO A 107 -2.28 -8.80 -15.15
CA PRO A 107 -2.06 -10.16 -14.67
C PRO A 107 -0.62 -10.28 -14.19
N THR A 108 -0.43 -10.89 -13.03
CA THR A 108 0.91 -11.19 -12.50
C THR A 108 0.96 -12.65 -12.08
N ARG A 109 2.15 -13.25 -12.04
CA ARG A 109 2.30 -14.63 -11.55
C ARG A 109 1.77 -14.79 -10.11
N ASP A 110 1.77 -13.70 -9.34
CA ASP A 110 1.40 -13.66 -7.93
C ASP A 110 0.17 -12.78 -7.65
N GLU A 111 -0.95 -13.01 -8.34
CA GLU A 111 -2.23 -12.33 -8.04
C GLU A 111 -2.63 -12.47 -6.56
N PHE A 112 -2.12 -13.49 -5.89
CA PHE A 112 -2.28 -13.71 -4.46
C PHE A 112 -1.88 -12.48 -3.62
N TYR A 113 -0.80 -11.77 -3.96
CA TYR A 113 -0.26 -10.65 -3.18
C TYR A 113 -0.68 -9.26 -3.67
N GLU A 114 -1.70 -9.16 -4.54
CA GLU A 114 -2.10 -7.91 -5.19
C GLU A 114 -2.28 -6.71 -4.23
N ASN A 115 -3.01 -6.89 -3.13
CA ASN A 115 -3.23 -5.82 -2.16
C ASN A 115 -1.94 -5.41 -1.43
N LEU A 116 -1.01 -6.35 -1.20
CA LEU A 116 0.29 -6.03 -0.63
C LEU A 116 1.10 -5.18 -1.61
N TYR A 117 1.12 -5.56 -2.89
CA TYR A 117 1.79 -4.80 -3.94
C TYR A 117 1.22 -3.38 -4.06
N MET A 118 -0.10 -3.22 -4.02
CA MET A 118 -0.75 -1.91 -4.03
C MET A 118 -0.34 -1.02 -2.86
N LEU A 119 -0.39 -1.54 -1.63
CA LEU A 119 -0.03 -0.79 -0.43
C LEU A 119 1.46 -0.46 -0.41
N SER A 120 2.31 -1.41 -0.81
CA SER A 120 3.76 -1.22 -0.93
C SER A 120 4.11 -0.17 -1.98
N PHE A 121 3.46 -0.21 -3.15
CA PHE A 121 3.63 0.79 -4.20
C PHE A 121 3.20 2.18 -3.74
N ALA A 122 2.04 2.31 -3.09
CA ALA A 122 1.57 3.57 -2.52
C ALA A 122 2.54 4.12 -1.46
N GLY A 123 3.01 3.26 -0.55
CA GLY A 123 4.03 3.61 0.45
C GLY A 123 5.31 4.12 -0.20
N TYR A 124 5.82 3.42 -1.22
CA TYR A 124 6.98 3.86 -1.98
C TYR A 124 6.78 5.24 -2.63
N LEU A 125 5.63 5.48 -3.27
CA LEU A 125 5.31 6.78 -3.88
C LEU A 125 5.30 7.90 -2.84
N CYS A 126 4.78 7.66 -1.64
CA CYS A 126 4.80 8.63 -0.53
C CYS A 126 6.23 8.95 -0.07
N VAL A 127 7.06 7.91 0.15
CA VAL A 127 8.48 8.07 0.51
C VAL A 127 9.22 8.88 -0.57
N TYR A 128 9.05 8.49 -1.83
CA TYR A 128 9.69 9.15 -2.96
C TYR A 128 9.26 10.62 -3.07
N ALA A 129 7.98 10.92 -2.86
CA ALA A 129 7.48 12.29 -2.90
C ALA A 129 8.04 13.17 -1.78
N ILE A 130 8.09 12.66 -0.54
CA ILE A 130 8.63 13.40 0.61
C ILE A 130 10.13 13.66 0.41
N LYS A 131 10.90 12.65 -0.02
CA LYS A 131 12.33 12.82 -0.35
C LYS A 131 12.57 13.86 -1.47
N ASN A 132 11.60 14.09 -2.35
CA ASN A 132 11.62 15.11 -3.39
C ASN A 132 10.91 16.43 -2.99
N LYS A 133 10.65 16.65 -1.70
CA LYS A 133 10.02 17.87 -1.14
C LYS A 133 8.61 18.15 -1.70
N LYS A 134 7.88 17.12 -2.14
CA LYS A 134 6.51 17.21 -2.65
C LYS A 134 5.49 16.79 -1.58
N TYR A 135 5.44 17.52 -0.47
CA TYR A 135 4.68 17.13 0.74
C TYR A 135 3.16 16.99 0.56
N SER A 136 2.57 17.62 -0.46
CA SER A 136 1.15 17.44 -0.76
C SER A 136 0.84 16.11 -1.46
N PHE A 137 1.80 15.48 -2.14
CA PHE A 137 1.56 14.28 -2.95
C PHE A 137 1.09 13.07 -2.12
N PRO A 138 1.68 12.75 -0.95
CA PRO A 138 1.24 11.64 -0.11
C PRO A 138 -0.26 11.64 0.21
N PHE A 139 -0.85 12.83 0.47
CA PHE A 139 -2.29 12.98 0.67
C PHE A 139 -3.10 12.42 -0.52
N TYR A 140 -2.72 12.78 -1.74
CA TYR A 140 -3.43 12.33 -2.94
C TYR A 140 -3.16 10.88 -3.26
N VAL A 141 -1.95 10.37 -2.95
CA VAL A 141 -1.65 8.93 -3.05
C VAL A 141 -2.60 8.13 -2.15
N ALA A 142 -2.75 8.53 -0.88
CA ALA A 142 -3.63 7.88 0.09
C ALA A 142 -5.09 7.88 -0.37
N VAL A 143 -5.61 9.02 -0.83
CA VAL A 143 -6.98 9.12 -1.33
C VAL A 143 -7.22 8.26 -2.57
N GLU A 144 -6.31 8.28 -3.54
CA GLU A 144 -6.48 7.51 -4.78
C GLU A 144 -6.34 6.01 -4.57
N ILE A 145 -5.43 5.56 -3.70
CA ILE A 145 -5.30 4.13 -3.41
C ILE A 145 -6.50 3.61 -2.62
N ALA A 146 -7.01 4.37 -1.63
CA ALA A 146 -8.22 4.01 -0.90
C ALA A 146 -9.43 3.92 -1.83
N ARG A 147 -9.58 4.86 -2.77
CA ARG A 147 -10.64 4.80 -3.80
C ARG A 147 -10.49 3.55 -4.66
N ALA A 148 -9.29 3.26 -5.15
CA ALA A 148 -9.04 2.08 -5.98
C ALA A 148 -9.38 0.79 -5.22
N MET A 149 -8.88 0.62 -3.99
CA MET A 149 -9.19 -0.54 -3.16
C MET A 149 -10.69 -0.67 -2.89
N TYR A 150 -11.38 0.42 -2.54
CA TYR A 150 -12.82 0.39 -2.31
C TYR A 150 -13.65 0.10 -3.57
N THR A 151 -13.21 0.54 -4.74
CA THR A 151 -13.92 0.26 -6.00
C THR A 151 -13.79 -1.20 -6.42
N PHE A 152 -12.59 -1.79 -6.28
CA PHE A 152 -12.30 -3.11 -6.86
C PHE A 152 -12.29 -4.24 -5.83
N LYS A 153 -12.14 -3.94 -4.53
CA LYS A 153 -12.00 -4.92 -3.44
C LYS A 153 -12.97 -4.58 -2.30
N ARG A 154 -14.28 -4.65 -2.55
CA ARG A 154 -15.32 -4.32 -1.54
C ARG A 154 -15.48 -5.36 -0.44
N SER A 155 -15.23 -6.63 -0.74
CA SER A 155 -15.41 -7.71 0.23
C SER A 155 -14.36 -7.65 1.35
N SER A 156 -14.80 -7.76 2.62
CA SER A 156 -13.92 -7.88 3.79
C SER A 156 -12.93 -9.04 3.69
N ASN A 157 -13.27 -10.10 2.96
CA ASN A 157 -12.40 -11.24 2.70
C ASN A 157 -11.09 -10.85 2.01
N TYR A 158 -11.09 -9.80 1.18
CA TYR A 158 -9.85 -9.32 0.56
C TYR A 158 -8.89 -8.76 1.60
N TYR A 159 -9.38 -8.00 2.59
CA TYR A 159 -8.55 -7.37 3.61
C TYR A 159 -8.07 -8.39 4.64
N TRP A 160 -8.95 -9.29 5.11
CA TRP A 160 -8.54 -10.42 5.95
C TRP A 160 -7.56 -11.35 5.25
N GLY A 161 -7.81 -11.64 3.97
CA GLY A 161 -6.88 -12.39 3.12
C GLY A 161 -5.53 -11.70 3.03
N THR A 162 -5.49 -10.38 2.87
CA THR A 162 -4.24 -9.59 2.84
C THR A 162 -3.45 -9.75 4.14
N CYS A 163 -4.13 -9.77 5.29
CA CYS A 163 -3.50 -10.00 6.59
C CYS A 163 -2.91 -11.41 6.73
N ALA A 164 -3.64 -12.44 6.29
CA ALA A 164 -3.14 -13.80 6.31
C ALA A 164 -1.93 -13.95 5.38
N ARG A 165 -1.98 -13.32 4.22
CA ARG A 165 -0.92 -13.36 3.21
C ARG A 165 0.34 -12.61 3.64
N SER A 166 0.21 -11.50 4.37
CA SER A 166 1.40 -10.82 4.90
C SER A 166 2.14 -11.69 5.91
N ARG A 167 1.44 -12.48 6.73
CA ARG A 167 2.08 -13.45 7.65
C ARG A 167 2.82 -14.54 6.88
N ILE A 168 2.21 -15.10 5.84
CA ILE A 168 2.84 -16.11 4.98
C ILE A 168 4.07 -15.51 4.29
N TYR A 169 3.92 -14.32 3.71
CA TYR A 169 5.00 -13.59 3.05
C TYR A 169 6.20 -13.39 3.96
N ASN A 170 5.98 -12.84 5.16
CA ASN A 170 7.05 -12.59 6.14
C ASN A 170 7.69 -13.90 6.62
N HIS A 171 6.90 -14.96 6.83
CA HIS A 171 7.43 -16.25 7.25
C HIS A 171 8.36 -16.85 6.19
N MET A 172 7.93 -16.83 4.92
CA MET A 172 8.75 -17.33 3.81
C MET A 172 10.01 -16.49 3.62
N HIS A 173 9.91 -15.16 3.66
CA HIS A 173 11.07 -14.30 3.46
C HIS A 173 12.08 -14.39 4.60
N LYS A 174 11.63 -14.60 5.85
CA LYS A 174 12.51 -14.95 6.97
C LYS A 174 13.32 -16.23 6.76
N GLN A 175 12.82 -17.17 5.96
CA GLN A 175 13.54 -18.42 5.64
C GLN A 175 14.48 -18.28 4.45
N ILE A 176 14.22 -17.32 3.57
CA ILE A 176 14.99 -17.08 2.34
C ILE A 176 16.13 -16.10 2.58
N HIS A 177 15.88 -15.06 3.37
CA HIS A 177 16.81 -14.00 3.72
C HIS A 177 17.29 -14.21 5.15
N ASP A 178 18.61 -14.09 5.36
CA ASP A 178 19.15 -14.04 6.72
C ASP A 178 18.69 -12.74 7.40
N GLU A 179 18.41 -12.76 8.70
CA GLU A 179 17.75 -11.63 9.41
C GLU A 179 18.53 -10.30 9.29
N SER A 180 19.82 -10.36 8.95
CA SER A 180 20.67 -9.19 8.68
C SER A 180 20.32 -8.39 7.43
N GLU A 181 19.54 -8.93 6.49
CA GLU A 181 19.11 -8.21 5.27
C GLU A 181 17.87 -7.32 5.49
N ASP A 182 17.16 -7.50 6.62
CA ASP A 182 15.89 -6.82 6.92
C ASP A 182 16.05 -5.55 7.78
N ASP A 183 17.23 -5.32 8.37
CA ASP A 183 17.44 -4.26 9.38
C ASP A 183 17.75 -2.87 8.83
N GLY A 184 17.91 -2.71 7.52
CA GLY A 184 18.22 -1.40 7.00
C GLY A 184 18.39 -1.37 5.50
N PHE A 185 17.46 -0.74 4.82
CA PHE A 185 17.87 0.18 3.75
C PHE A 185 18.66 1.31 4.43
N GLU A 186 19.88 1.00 4.87
CA GLU A 186 20.88 1.98 5.22
C GLU A 186 21.04 2.87 4.00
N THR A 187 20.86 4.15 4.28
CA THR A 187 21.10 5.25 3.36
C THR A 187 22.54 5.17 2.87
N GLY A 188 22.74 4.85 1.59
CA GLY A 188 23.99 5.15 0.91
C GLY A 188 24.46 4.08 -0.06
N THR A 189 24.16 4.29 -1.34
CA THR A 189 25.24 4.30 -2.33
C THR A 189 24.95 5.42 -3.32
N GLU A 190 25.85 6.41 -3.25
CA GLU A 190 26.23 7.30 -4.34
C GLU A 190 26.23 6.58 -5.70
N GLY A 191 25.82 7.32 -6.73
CA GLY A 191 25.87 6.90 -8.12
C GLY A 191 25.56 8.12 -8.97
N ASP A 192 26.63 8.76 -9.43
CA ASP A 192 26.73 9.97 -10.25
C ASP A 192 25.69 10.07 -11.39
#